data_AF-A0A8X8I8R6-F1
#
_entry.id   AF-A0A8X8I8R6-F1
#
_cell.length_a   1.000
_cell.length_b   1.000
_cell.length_c   1.000
_cell.angle_alpha   90.00
_cell.angle_beta   90.00
_cell.angle_gamma   90.00
#
_symmetry.space_group_name_H-M   'P 1'
#
loop_
_entity.id
_entity.type
_entity.pdbx_description
1 polymer ?
#
loop_
_entity_poly.entity_id
_entity_poly.type
_entity_poly.pdbx_seq_one_letter_code
_entity_poly.pdbx_strand_id
1 'polypeptide(L)' 'MGQKKADILVRYAGLATELIAGLVIGVYLGGWLDKKMDLVKPVWLWLLPLLVLMVLLIKLIRDTSTDKNGKRK' A
#
# COMPACT_ATOMS: atom_id res chain seq x y z
N MET A 1 23.81 16.87 14.98
CA MET A 1 23.28 16.91 13.58
C MET A 1 23.08 15.54 12.91
N GLY A 2 23.47 14.40 13.52
CA GLY A 2 23.34 13.06 12.90
C GLY A 2 21.96 12.38 12.99
N GLN A 3 21.15 12.67 14.03
CA GLN A 3 19.89 11.93 14.25
C GLN A 3 18.77 12.27 13.25
N LYS A 4 18.68 13.51 12.76
CA LYS A 4 17.63 13.91 11.80
C LYS A 4 17.70 13.14 10.47
N LYS A 5 18.88 12.67 10.05
CA LYS A 5 19.02 11.91 8.79
C LYS A 5 18.50 10.49 8.96
N ALA A 6 18.88 9.82 10.06
CA ALA A 6 18.42 8.48 10.38
C ALA A 6 16.89 8.41 10.49
N ASP A 7 16.25 9.42 11.09
CA ASP A 7 14.79 9.54 11.18
C ASP A 7 14.09 9.54 9.81
N ILE A 8 14.65 10.26 8.84
CA ILE A 8 14.09 10.33 7.48
C ILE A 8 14.21 8.97 6.80
N LEU A 9 15.37 8.32 6.90
CA LEU A 9 15.58 6.97 6.33
C LEU A 9 14.62 5.94 6.91
N VAL A 10 14.42 5.93 8.23
CA VAL A 10 13.48 5.02 8.90
C VAL A 10 12.05 5.31 8.46
N ARG A 11 11.69 6.59 8.27
CA ARG A 11 10.35 6.96 7.79
C ARG A 11 10.09 6.50 6.35
N TYR A 12 11.07 6.62 5.46
CA TYR A 12 10.96 6.08 4.10
C TYR A 12 10.92 4.54 4.10
N ALA A 13 11.72 3.89 4.95
CA ALA A 13 11.69 2.44 5.10
C ALA A 13 10.33 1.94 5.61
N GLY A 14 9.70 2.65 6.56
CA GLY A 14 8.36 2.36 7.05
C GLY A 14 7.30 2.45 5.94
N LEU A 15 7.34 3.52 5.14
CA LEU A 15 6.45 3.70 3.98
C LEU A 15 6.65 2.60 2.93
N ALA A 16 7.91 2.27 2.61
CA ALA A 16 8.22 1.19 1.68
C ALA A 16 7.72 -0.17 2.20
N THR A 17 7.87 -0.42 3.50
CA THR A 17 7.37 -1.66 4.14
C THR A 17 5.85 -1.74 4.09
N GLU A 18 5.15 -0.62 4.32
CA GLU A 18 3.69 -0.57 4.22
C GLU A 18 3.21 -0.88 2.79
N LEU A 19 3.90 -0.34 1.77
CA LEU A 19 3.64 -0.66 0.36
C LEU A 19 3.88 -2.14 0.04
N ILE A 20 5.04 -2.67 0.44
CA ILE A 20 5.41 -4.07 0.18
C ILE A 20 4.45 -5.01 0.90
N ALA A 21 4.12 -4.73 2.17
CA ALA A 21 3.17 -5.53 2.93
C ALA A 21 1.78 -5.53 2.28
N GLY A 22 1.29 -4.37 1.82
CA GLY A 22 0.02 -4.27 1.10
C GLY A 22 0.01 -5.08 -0.20
N LEU A 23 1.11 -5.04 -0.97
CA LEU A 23 1.25 -5.80 -2.20
C LEU A 23 1.32 -7.31 -1.93
N VAL A 24 2.13 -7.75 -0.96
CA VAL A 24 2.24 -9.17 -0.59
C VAL A 24 0.90 -9.72 -0.13
N ILE A 25 0.18 -8.98 0.72
CA ILE A 25 -1.16 -9.37 1.18
C ILE A 25 -2.14 -9.42 0.00
N GLY A 26 -2.14 -8.41 -0.88
CA GLY A 26 -3.02 -8.36 -2.04
C GLY A 26 -2.79 -9.50 -3.03
N VAL A 27 -1.53 -9.82 -3.33
CA VAL A 27 -1.16 -10.94 -4.23
C VAL A 27 -1.48 -12.29 -3.59
N TYR A 28 -1.19 -12.45 -2.29
CA TYR A 28 -1.48 -13.69 -1.57
C TYR A 28 -2.99 -13.96 -1.47
N LEU A 29 -3.77 -12.94 -1.11
CA LEU A 29 -5.23 -13.02 -1.10
C LEU A 29 -5.80 -13.26 -2.50
N GLY A 30 -5.20 -12.67 -3.53
CA GLY A 30 -5.65 -12.86 -4.91
C GLY A 30 -5.43 -14.25 -5.45
N GLY A 31 -4.25 -14.81 -5.21
CA GLY A 31 -3.97 -16.21 -5.55
C GLY A 31 -4.86 -17.18 -4.76
N TRP A 32 -5.15 -16.87 -3.48
CA TRP A 32 -6.06 -17.70 -2.68
C TRP A 32 -7.51 -17.63 -3.19
N LEU A 33 -8.00 -16.44 -3.58
CA LEU A 33 -9.34 -16.26 -4.14
C LEU A 33 -9.49 -16.90 -5.52
N ASP A 34 -8.53 -16.70 -6.43
CA ASP A 34 -8.52 -17.36 -7.74
C ASP A 34 -8.61 -18.88 -7.61
N LYS A 35 -7.81 -19.45 -6.69
CA LYS A 35 -7.77 -20.89 -6.44
C LYS A 35 -9.03 -21.42 -5.78
N LYS A 36 -9.71 -20.61 -4.96
CA LYS A 36 -10.99 -20.98 -4.32
C LYS A 36 -12.17 -20.90 -5.28
N MET A 37 -12.09 -20.05 -6.29
CA MET A 37 -13.16 -19.84 -7.28
C MET A 37 -13.01 -20.71 -8.55
N ASP A 38 -12.00 -21.59 -8.60
CA ASP A 38 -11.70 -22.47 -9.75
C ASP A 38 -11.62 -21.70 -11.09
N LEU A 39 -11.14 -20.45 -11.01
CA LEU A 39 -11.04 -19.58 -12.17
C LEU A 39 -9.85 -20.03 -13.02
N VAL A 40 -10.16 -20.62 -14.18
CA VAL A 40 -9.19 -21.10 -15.19
C VAL A 40 -8.21 -20.01 -15.63
N LYS A 41 -8.58 -18.73 -15.46
CA LYS A 41 -7.72 -17.58 -15.72
C LYS A 41 -7.39 -16.88 -14.40
N PRO A 42 -6.11 -16.52 -14.14
CA PRO A 42 -5.67 -15.81 -12.94
C PRO A 42 -6.10 -14.34 -12.99
N VAL A 43 -7.42 -14.10 -13.02
CA VAL A 43 -8.00 -12.77 -13.16
C VAL A 43 -7.85 -12.00 -11.86
N TRP A 44 -8.08 -12.64 -10.70
CA TRP A 44 -7.94 -11.95 -9.42
C TRP A 44 -6.48 -11.64 -9.10
N LEU A 45 -5.54 -12.52 -9.48
CA LEU A 45 -4.10 -12.30 -9.36
C LEU A 45 -3.65 -11.04 -10.11
N TRP A 46 -4.35 -10.65 -11.18
CA TRP A 46 -4.04 -9.45 -11.97
C TRP A 46 -4.89 -8.24 -11.58
N LEU A 47 -6.16 -8.46 -11.24
CA LEU A 47 -7.10 -7.43 -10.82
C LEU A 47 -6.76 -6.86 -9.44
N LEU A 48 -6.32 -7.72 -8.49
CA LEU A 48 -5.96 -7.29 -7.15
C LEU A 48 -4.73 -6.39 -7.07
N PRO A 49 -3.58 -6.66 -7.73
CA PRO A 49 -2.47 -5.71 -7.71
C PRO A 49 -2.87 -4.37 -8.32
N LEU A 50 -3.75 -4.35 -9.33
CA LEU A 50 -4.30 -3.12 -9.88
C LEU A 50 -5.19 -2.39 -8.85
N LEU A 51 -6.02 -3.12 -8.11
CA LEU A 51 -6.84 -2.59 -7.02
C LEU A 51 -5.98 -2.05 -5.87
N VAL A 52 -4.91 -2.75 -5.49
CA VAL A 52 -3.96 -2.32 -4.46
C VAL A 52 -3.29 -1.01 -4.88
N LEU A 53 -2.86 -0.88 -6.14
CA LEU A 53 -2.36 0.38 -6.69
C LEU A 53 -3.41 1.51 -6.58
N MET A 54 -4.67 1.22 -6.89
CA MET A 54 -5.77 2.18 -6.76
C MET A 54 -5.98 2.62 -5.31
N VAL A 55 -6.02 1.67 -4.36
CA VAL A 55 -6.19 1.95 -2.93
C VAL A 55 -5.00 2.73 -2.38
N LEU A 56 -3.78 2.39 -2.80
CA LEU A 56 -2.57 3.13 -2.42
C LEU A 56 -2.60 4.56 -2.94
N LEU A 57 -3.04 4.78 -4.19
CA LEU A 57 -3.21 6.12 -4.74
C LEU A 57 -4.29 6.91 -4.00
N ILE A 58 -5.44 6.31 -3.72
CA ILE A 58 -6.52 6.96 -2.95
C ILE A 58 -6.02 7.30 -1.54
N LYS A 59 -5.31 6.38 -0.89
CA LYS A 59 -4.74 6.60 0.44
C LYS A 59 -3.67 7.70 0.42
N LEU A 60 -2.80 7.70 -0.58
CA LEU A 60 -1.78 8.73 -0.77
C LEU A 60 -2.42 10.11 -1.01
N ILE A 61 -3.45 10.19 -1.86
CA ILE A 61 -4.20 11.43 -2.10
C ILE A 61 -4.90 11.87 -0.81
N ARG A 62 -5.53 10.95 -0.07
CA ARG A 62 -6.19 11.26 1.21
C ARG A 62 -5.20 11.79 2.24
N ASP A 63 -4.06 11.12 2.41
CA ASP A 63 -2.99 11.51 3.34
C ASP A 63 -2.32 12.83 2.93
N THR A 64 -2.26 13.13 1.62
CA THR A 64 -1.74 14.42 1.12
C THR A 64 -2.79 15.54 1.21
N SER A 65 -4.07 15.22 1.00
CA SER A 65 -5.18 16.18 1.05
C SER A 65 -5.57 16.59 2.47
N THR A 66 -5.18 15.81 3.48
CA THR A 66 -5.40 16.12 4.90
C THR A 66 -4.45 17.21 5.45
N ASP A 67 -3.63 17.84 4.61
CA ASP A 67 -2.77 18.98 4.99
C ASP A 67 -3.51 20.34 4.98
N LYS A 68 -4.85 20.36 4.89
CA LYS A 68 -5.65 21.59 4.98
C LYS A 68 -6.43 21.77 6.28
N ASN A 69 -5.95 21.23 7.41
CA ASN A 69 -6.45 21.68 8.71
C ASN A 69 -5.30 21.97 9.67
N GLY A 70 -4.94 23.25 9.73
CA GLY A 70 -4.08 23.79 10.76
C GLY A 70 -4.69 23.60 12.15
N LYS A 71 -4.34 22.49 12.81
CA LYS A 71 -4.37 22.42 14.26
C LYS A 71 -2.98 22.14 14.79
N ARG A 72 -2.32 23.24 15.17
CA ARG A 72 -1.41 23.23 16.31
C ARG A 72 -2.10 22.46 17.44
N LYS A 73 -1.44 21.42 17.96
CA LYS A 73 -1.23 21.20 19.40
C LYS A 73 -0.11 20.20 19.55
#